data_AF-A0A933IG94-F1
#
_entry.id   AF-A0A933IG94-F1
#
_cell.length_a   1.000
_cell.length_b   1.000
_cell.length_c   1.000
_cell.angle_alpha   90.00
_cell.angle_beta   90.00
_cell.angle_gamma   90.00
#
_symmetry.space_group_name_H-M   'P 1'
#
loop_
_entity.id
_entity.type
_entity.pdbx_description
1 polymer ?
#
loop_
_entity_poly.entity_id
_entity_poly.type
_entity_poly.pdbx_seq_one_letter_code
_entity_poly.pdbx_strand_id
1 'polypeptide(L)'
;MGRLAIDCGAKIVHGHHPHVLQGVEFYKRGIIAYSLGNFIFDQINEICRESTLLFAELKGDSLTAVSLVPLEIVKNRPVPAGKAKSKTIHTRLQHLCRKLGTVVLLEDQTLQLRPAAKRSE
;
A
#
# COMPACT_ATOMS: atom_id res chain seq x y z
N MET A 1 6.30 -3.22 16.07
CA MET A 1 4.93 -2.86 16.51
C MET A 1 3.84 -3.42 15.61
N GLY A 2 3.90 -3.30 14.28
CA GLY A 2 2.80 -3.75 13.41
C GLY A 2 2.41 -5.22 13.54
N ARG A 3 3.37 -6.15 13.48
CA ARG A 3 3.07 -7.60 13.64
C ARG A 3 2.46 -7.93 15.01
N LEU A 4 2.97 -7.33 16.09
CA LEU A 4 2.41 -7.52 17.44
C LEU A 4 0.96 -7.04 17.52
N ALA A 5 0.61 -5.92 16.89
CA ALA A 5 -0.77 -5.44 16.87
C ALA A 5 -1.71 -6.44 16.16
N ILE A 6 -1.25 -7.04 15.05
CA ILE A 6 -1.98 -8.13 14.38
C ILE A 6 -2.12 -9.36 15.28
N ASP A 7 -1.06 -9.72 16.00
CA ASP A 7 -1.09 -10.84 16.96
C ASP A 7 -2.08 -10.61 18.10
N CYS A 8 -2.28 -9.36 18.51
CA CYS A 8 -3.28 -8.93 19.48
C CYS A 8 -4.69 -8.75 18.90
N GLY A 9 -4.92 -9.08 17.62
CA GLY A 9 -6.25 -9.12 17.00
C GLY A 9 -6.54 -8.03 15.98
N ALA A 10 -5.62 -7.08 15.73
CA ALA A 10 -5.82 -6.12 14.66
C ALA A 10 -5.87 -6.79 13.27
N LYS A 11 -6.66 -6.23 12.36
CA LYS A 11 -6.73 -6.68 10.95
C LYS A 11 -5.99 -5.78 10.00
N ILE A 12 -5.88 -4.50 10.36
CA ILE A 12 -5.21 -3.49 9.56
C ILE A 12 -4.35 -2.68 10.52
N VAL A 13 -3.06 -2.60 10.21
CA VAL A 13 -2.15 -1.64 10.83
C VAL A 13 -1.72 -0.66 9.77
N HIS A 14 -2.01 0.61 10.00
CA HIS A 14 -1.52 1.71 9.18
C HIS A 14 -0.39 2.42 9.93
N GLY A 15 0.85 2.16 9.49
CA GLY A 15 2.03 2.89 9.90
C GLY A 15 2.14 4.21 9.14
N HIS A 16 2.58 5.25 9.84
CA HIS A 16 2.78 6.57 9.27
C HIS A 16 3.98 7.23 9.94
N HIS A 17 4.88 7.81 9.14
CA HIS A 17 6.00 8.67 9.52
C HIS A 17 6.89 8.93 8.29
N PRO A 18 7.23 7.91 7.46
CA PRO A 18 7.95 8.16 6.23
C PRO A 18 7.06 8.94 5.24
N HIS A 19 7.55 10.07 4.76
CA HIS A 19 6.91 10.90 3.72
C HIS A 19 6.89 10.25 2.32
N VAL A 20 7.19 8.95 2.24
CA VAL A 20 7.33 8.19 1.00
C VAL A 20 6.61 6.85 1.14
N LEU A 21 6.25 6.27 0.00
CA LEU A 21 5.65 4.93 -0.06
C LEU A 21 6.58 3.88 0.57
N GLN A 22 6.00 3.02 1.39
CA GLN A 22 6.62 1.81 1.91
C GLN A 22 5.78 0.60 1.52
N GLY A 23 6.37 -0.60 1.65
CA GLY A 23 5.67 -1.83 1.31
C GLY A 23 4.45 -2.09 2.18
N VAL A 24 3.55 -2.92 1.67
CA VAL A 24 2.44 -3.52 2.41
C VAL A 24 2.76 -4.99 2.64
N GLU A 25 2.50 -5.47 3.84
CA GLU A 25 2.72 -6.85 4.25
C GLU A 25 1.40 -7.50 4.61
N PHE A 26 1.07 -8.63 3.99
CA PHE A 26 0.10 -9.57 4.56
C PHE A 26 0.77 -10.37 5.67
N TYR A 27 0.26 -10.22 6.90
CA TYR A 27 0.75 -10.95 8.06
C TYR A 27 -0.42 -11.65 8.76
N LYS A 28 -0.36 -12.98 8.86
CA LYS A 28 -1.44 -13.84 9.38
C LYS A 28 -2.79 -13.53 8.73
N ARG A 29 -3.74 -12.94 9.46
CA ARG A 29 -5.11 -12.64 9.01
C ARG A 29 -5.34 -11.15 8.73
N GLY A 30 -4.27 -10.36 8.63
CA GLY A 30 -4.36 -8.93 8.45
C GLY A 30 -3.25 -8.36 7.57
N ILE A 31 -3.25 -7.05 7.44
CA ILE A 31 -2.27 -6.29 6.67
C ILE A 31 -1.56 -5.23 7.52
N ILE A 32 -0.33 -4.94 7.13
CA ILE A 32 0.48 -3.86 7.68
C ILE A 32 0.90 -2.98 6.50
N ALA A 33 0.35 -1.77 6.40
CA ALA A 33 0.82 -0.76 5.47
C ALA A 33 1.84 0.13 6.21
N TYR A 34 3.13 0.00 5.88
CA TYR A 34 4.19 0.69 6.64
C TYR A 34 4.25 2.20 6.40
N SER A 35 3.83 2.64 5.22
CA SER A 35 3.54 4.04 4.87
C SER A 35 2.83 4.10 3.53
N LEU A 36 1.75 4.88 3.45
CA LEU A 36 1.03 5.19 2.22
C LEU A 36 1.56 6.46 1.52
N GLY A 37 2.66 7.03 2.01
CA GLY A 37 3.12 8.35 1.59
C GLY A 37 2.26 9.46 2.20
N ASN A 38 2.34 10.65 1.63
CA ASN A 38 1.56 11.80 2.09
C ASN A 38 0.20 11.84 1.39
N PHE A 39 -0.85 12.38 2.03
CA PHE A 39 -2.13 12.61 1.35
C PHE A 39 -2.27 14.06 0.86
N ILE A 40 -1.91 15.01 1.72
CA ILE A 40 -1.80 16.45 1.43
C ILE A 40 -0.44 16.89 1.94
N PHE A 41 0.36 17.54 1.10
CA PHE A 41 1.72 17.96 1.47
C PHE A 41 2.25 19.04 0.54
N ASP A 42 3.14 19.88 1.06
CA ASP A 42 3.72 21.04 0.37
C ASP A 42 5.18 20.87 -0.06
N GLN A 43 5.77 19.70 0.21
CA GLN A 43 7.15 19.42 -0.19
C GLN A 43 7.31 19.32 -1.72
N ILE A 44 8.43 19.88 -2.20
CA ILE A 44 8.78 19.96 -3.62
C ILE A 44 9.37 18.63 -4.12
N ASN A 45 9.88 17.78 -3.22
CA ASN A 45 10.53 16.52 -3.61
C ASN A 45 9.54 15.55 -4.29
N GLU A 46 9.87 15.12 -5.50
CA GLU A 46 8.99 14.29 -6.34
C GLU A 46 8.62 12.96 -5.66
N ILE A 47 9.54 12.32 -4.95
CA ILE A 47 9.25 11.04 -4.28
C ILE A 47 8.24 11.20 -3.12
N CYS A 48 8.18 12.39 -2.51
CA CYS A 48 7.23 12.71 -1.44
C CYS A 48 5.84 13.06 -1.99
N ARG A 49 5.70 13.25 -3.31
CA ARG A 49 4.43 13.54 -3.99
C ARG A 49 3.73 12.28 -4.46
N GLU A 50 4.40 11.12 -4.47
CA GLU A 50 3.75 9.84 -4.70
C GLU A 50 3.04 9.36 -3.45
N SER A 51 1.83 8.83 -3.64
CA SER A 51 0.95 8.43 -2.55
C SER A 51 0.01 7.31 -2.99
N THR A 52 -0.66 6.69 -2.03
CA THR A 52 -1.73 5.73 -2.28
C THR A 52 -2.90 5.91 -1.32
N LEU A 53 -4.10 5.66 -1.83
CA LEU A 53 -5.27 5.40 -0.98
C LEU A 53 -5.42 3.90 -0.78
N LEU A 54 -5.53 3.46 0.48
CA LEU A 54 -5.79 2.07 0.82
C LEU A 54 -7.28 1.81 0.90
N PHE A 55 -7.74 0.84 0.10
CA PHE A 55 -9.05 0.23 0.24
C PHE A 55 -8.89 -1.17 0.81
N ALA A 56 -9.64 -1.47 1.85
CA ALA A 56 -9.65 -2.77 2.51
C ALA A 56 -11.09 -3.17 2.79
N GLU A 57 -11.49 -4.33 2.25
CA GLU A 57 -12.82 -4.87 2.44
C GLU A 57 -12.80 -5.94 3.53
N LEU A 58 -13.73 -5.81 4.48
CA LEU A 58 -13.91 -6.79 5.54
C LEU A 58 -15.32 -7.40 5.44
N LYS A 59 -15.39 -8.72 5.55
CA LYS A 59 -16.64 -9.47 5.70
C LYS A 59 -16.58 -10.23 7.03
N GLY A 60 -17.24 -9.70 8.04
CA GLY A 60 -17.08 -10.17 9.42
C GLY A 60 -15.63 -9.97 9.88
N ASP A 61 -14.99 -11.04 10.35
CA ASP A 61 -13.59 -11.02 10.83
C ASP A 61 -12.53 -11.27 9.73
N SER A 62 -12.99 -11.45 8.48
CA SER A 62 -12.15 -11.80 7.34
C SER A 62 -11.87 -10.58 6.46
N LEU A 63 -10.59 -10.30 6.23
CA LEU A 63 -10.14 -9.36 5.22
C LEU A 63 -10.24 -10.03 3.84
N THR A 64 -11.14 -9.55 2.98
CA THR A 64 -11.51 -10.22 1.71
C THR A 64 -10.81 -9.64 0.50
N ALA A 65 -10.57 -8.34 0.49
CA ALA A 65 -9.87 -7.66 -0.60
C ALA A 65 -9.05 -6.48 -0.06
N VAL A 66 -7.92 -6.22 -0.71
CA VAL A 66 -7.06 -5.08 -0.40
C VAL A 66 -6.54 -4.51 -1.70
N SER A 67 -6.72 -3.22 -1.90
CA SER A 67 -6.23 -2.52 -3.07
C SER A 67 -5.70 -1.14 -2.73
N LEU A 68 -4.85 -0.61 -3.61
CA LEU A 68 -4.32 0.74 -3.52
C LEU A 68 -4.70 1.53 -4.76
N VAL A 69 -5.22 2.75 -4.58
CA VAL A 69 -5.36 3.70 -5.69
C VAL A 69 -4.13 4.60 -5.69
N PRO A 70 -3.27 4.55 -6.73
CA PRO A 70 -2.13 5.44 -6.86
C PRO A 70 -2.56 6.90 -6.98
N LEU A 71 -1.88 7.75 -6.23
CA LEU A 71 -2.10 9.19 -6.20
C LEU A 71 -0.81 9.93 -6.50
N GLU A 72 -0.98 11.15 -7.00
CA GLU A 72 0.06 12.16 -7.07
C GLU A 72 -0.44 13.44 -6.38
N ILE A 73 0.41 14.05 -5.57
CA ILE A 73 0.12 15.36 -5.00
C ILE A 73 0.53 16.42 -6.03
N VAL A 74 -0.43 17.22 -6.50
CA VAL A 74 -0.21 18.32 -7.43
C VAL A 74 -0.74 19.60 -6.80
N LYS A 75 0.15 20.59 -6.58
CA LYS A 75 -0.20 21.85 -5.89
C LYS A 75 -0.92 21.60 -4.56
N ASN A 76 -0.32 20.74 -3.73
CA ASN A 76 -0.83 20.36 -2.40
C ASN A 76 -2.18 19.62 -2.42
N ARG A 77 -2.63 19.13 -3.58
CA ARG A 77 -3.86 18.37 -3.72
C ARG A 77 -3.58 16.94 -4.16
N PRO A 78 -4.08 15.90 -3.46
CA PRO A 78 -4.05 14.55 -3.98
C PRO A 78 -4.96 14.45 -5.20
N VAL A 79 -4.43 13.90 -6.29
CA VAL A 79 -5.21 13.53 -7.48
C VAL A 79 -4.89 12.08 -7.84
N PRO A 80 -5.86 11.32 -8.39
CA PRO A 80 -5.57 10.03 -8.99
C PRO A 80 -4.42 10.15 -9.98
N ALA A 81 -3.41 9.28 -9.83
CA ALA A 81 -2.26 9.31 -10.69
C ALA A 81 -2.66 8.90 -12.12
N GLY A 82 -2.07 9.56 -13.12
CA GLY A 82 -2.25 9.15 -14.51
C GLY A 82 -1.53 7.84 -14.84
N LYS A 83 -1.92 7.18 -15.93
CA LYS A 83 -1.40 5.86 -16.36
C LYS A 83 0.12 5.68 -16.23
N ALA A 84 0.91 6.66 -16.66
CA ALA A 84 2.37 6.59 -16.61
C ALA A 84 2.88 6.56 -15.15
N LYS A 85 2.38 7.48 -14.31
CA LYS A 85 2.77 7.57 -12.90
C LYS A 85 2.27 6.36 -12.11
N SER A 86 1.06 5.84 -12.41
CA SER A 86 0.56 4.60 -11.81
C SER A 86 1.46 3.39 -12.09
N LYS A 87 2.07 3.29 -13.29
CA LYS A 87 3.07 2.25 -13.59
C LYS A 87 4.37 2.43 -12.79
N THR A 88 4.82 3.66 -12.62
CA THR A 88 6.00 3.98 -11.79
C THR A 88 5.77 3.59 -10.33
N ILE A 89 4.63 4.02 -9.76
CA ILE A 89 4.23 3.68 -8.38
C ILE A 89 4.07 2.16 -8.23
N HIS A 90 3.45 1.49 -9.20
CA HIS A 90 3.32 0.03 -9.23
C HIS A 90 4.67 -0.69 -9.18
N THR A 91 5.62 -0.27 -10.02
CA THR A 91 6.96 -0.88 -10.07
C THR A 91 7.69 -0.71 -8.73
N ARG A 92 7.57 0.48 -8.12
CA ARG A 92 8.17 0.77 -6.81
C ARG A 92 7.54 -0.10 -5.71
N LEU A 93 6.21 -0.14 -5.64
CA LEU A 93 5.49 -0.94 -4.65
C LEU A 93 5.72 -2.44 -4.85
N GLN A 94 5.80 -2.92 -6.09
CA GLN A 94 6.22 -4.31 -6.35
C GLN A 94 7.57 -4.61 -5.71
N HIS A 95 8.57 -3.73 -5.88
CA HIS A 95 9.88 -3.93 -5.29
C HIS A 95 9.83 -3.97 -3.75
N LEU A 96 9.13 -3.01 -3.14
CA LEU A 96 9.02 -2.88 -1.68
C LEU A 96 8.23 -4.05 -1.06
N CYS A 97 7.10 -4.41 -1.66
CA CYS A 97 6.23 -5.49 -1.20
C CYS A 97 6.82 -6.89 -1.43
N ARG A 98 7.69 -7.07 -2.43
CA ARG A 98 8.30 -8.39 -2.72
C ARG A 98 9.05 -8.96 -1.52
N LYS A 99 9.82 -8.12 -0.82
CA LYS A 99 10.56 -8.53 0.39
C LYS A 99 9.65 -8.86 1.57
N LEU A 100 8.40 -8.42 1.53
CA LEU A 100 7.37 -8.64 2.53
C LEU A 100 6.41 -9.78 2.14
N GLY A 101 6.71 -10.52 1.07
CA GLY A 101 5.85 -11.62 0.62
C GLY A 101 4.49 -11.15 0.09
N THR A 102 4.40 -9.95 -0.47
CA THR A 102 3.16 -9.39 -1.03
C THR A 102 3.33 -9.12 -2.52
N VAL A 103 2.37 -9.60 -3.31
CA VAL A 103 2.27 -9.42 -4.76
C VAL A 103 1.37 -8.21 -5.04
N VAL A 104 1.80 -7.37 -5.98
CA VAL A 104 1.09 -6.16 -6.40
C VAL A 104 0.77 -6.27 -7.89
N LEU A 105 -0.52 -6.32 -8.23
CA LEU A 105 -1.03 -6.41 -9.61
C LEU A 105 -1.67 -5.07 -9.99
N LEU A 106 -1.43 -4.59 -11.20
CA LEU A 106 -2.02 -3.34 -11.71
C LEU A 106 -3.20 -3.66 -12.62
N GLU A 107 -4.41 -3.27 -12.22
CA GLU A 107 -5.68 -3.50 -12.93
C GLU A 107 -6.45 -2.17 -12.96
N ASP A 108 -6.76 -1.64 -14.15
CA ASP A 108 -7.52 -0.39 -14.32
C ASP A 108 -7.02 0.79 -13.48
N GLN A 109 -5.70 0.98 -13.42
CA GLN A 109 -5.01 2.00 -12.61
C GLN A 109 -5.12 1.81 -11.09
N THR A 110 -5.69 0.71 -10.63
CA THR A 110 -5.73 0.28 -9.22
C THR A 110 -4.71 -0.84 -8.99
N LEU A 111 -4.11 -0.87 -7.80
CA LEU A 111 -3.15 -1.91 -7.43
C LEU A 111 -3.82 -2.94 -6.53
N GLN A 112 -4.07 -4.14 -7.04
CA GLN A 112 -4.58 -5.25 -6.25
C GLN A 112 -3.45 -5.89 -5.46
N LEU A 113 -3.64 -6.04 -4.15
CA LEU A 113 -2.65 -6.66 -3.27
C LEU A 113 -3.07 -8.09 -2.94
N ARG A 114 -2.11 -9.02 -3.03
CA ARG A 114 -2.32 -10.43 -2.67
C ARG A 114 -1.12 -10.96 -1.88
N PRO A 115 -1.32 -11.88 -0.92
CA PRO A 115 -0.20 -12.61 -0.34
C PRO A 115 0.51 -13.41 -1.44
N ALA A 116 1.84 -13.46 -1.42
CA ALA A 116 2.59 -14.34 -2.29
C ALA A 116 2.24 -15.80 -1.93
N ALA A 117 2.10 -16.65 -2.94
CA ALA A 117 1.91 -18.07 -2.73
C ALA A 117 3.05 -18.60 -1.85
N LYS A 118 2.73 -19.36 -0.79
CA LYS A 118 3.73 -20.11 -0.06
C LYS A 118 4.40 -21.04 -1.06
N ARG A 119 5.71 -20.91 -1.27
CA ARG A 119 6.48 -21.98 -1.91
C ARG A 119 6.33 -23.18 -0.99
N SER A 120 5.67 -24.22 -1.48
CA SER A 120 5.75 -25.55 -0.88
C SER A 120 7.22 -25.97 -0.93
N GLU A 121 7.87 -25.96 0.22
CA GLU A 121 9.09 -26.74 0.45
C GLU A 121 8.72 -28.20 0.68
#